data_AF-A0A3N5K572-F1
#
_entry.id   AF-A0A3N5K572-F1
#
_cell.length_a   1.000
_cell.length_b   1.000
_cell.length_c   1.000
_cell.angle_alpha   90.00
_cell.angle_beta   90.00
_cell.angle_gamma   90.00
#
_symmetry.space_group_name_H-M   'P 1'
#
loop_
_entity.id
_entity.type
_entity.pdbx_description
1 polymer ?
#
loop_
_entity_poly.entity_id
_entity_poly.type
_entity_poly.pdbx_seq_one_letter_code
_entity_poly.pdbx_strand_id
1 'polypeptide(L)'
;MATSRRADMFTADGKPSDDDPRENGPRLGDERSTLVEALRCQRLTLEMKCEGLDADAMARRAVEPSTMSLLGIVRHLAEGERGTFRVMMAGQDVPRLYCSDTDRDGDFDGAVAD
;
A
#
# COMPACT_ATOMS: atom_id res chain seq x y z
N MET A 1 26.70 -21.35 -1.80
CA MET A 1 25.56 -20.91 -0.95
C MET A 1 24.95 -19.69 -1.61
N ALA A 2 23.76 -19.82 -2.19
CA ALA A 2 23.10 -18.68 -2.83
C ALA A 2 22.64 -17.71 -1.75
N THR A 3 23.10 -16.47 -1.83
CA THR A 3 22.72 -15.38 -0.94
C THR A 3 21.25 -15.04 -1.19
N SER A 4 20.36 -15.49 -0.30
CA SER A 4 18.97 -15.05 -0.30
C SER A 4 18.96 -13.53 -0.10
N ARG A 5 18.43 -12.80 -1.08
CA ARG A 5 18.22 -11.36 -0.96
C ARG A 5 16.89 -11.14 -0.28
N ARG A 6 16.79 -10.09 0.53
CA ARG A 6 15.58 -9.68 1.26
C ARG A 6 14.34 -9.44 0.37
N ALA A 7 14.53 -9.40 -0.95
CA ALA A 7 13.50 -9.23 -1.97
C ALA A 7 12.99 -10.56 -2.56
N ASP A 8 13.61 -11.69 -2.22
CA ASP A 8 13.21 -13.01 -2.69
C ASP A 8 12.02 -13.49 -1.85
N MET A 9 10.83 -12.99 -2.21
CA MET A 9 9.48 -13.40 -1.80
C MET A 9 9.14 -13.28 -0.30
N PHE A 10 7.95 -12.76 -0.02
CA PHE A 10 7.44 -12.47 1.33
C PHE A 10 6.96 -13.72 2.08
N THR A 11 7.57 -14.86 1.78
CA THR A 11 7.23 -16.21 2.25
C THR A 11 8.46 -16.79 2.94
N ALA A 12 8.24 -17.68 3.92
CA ALA A 12 9.30 -18.17 4.81
C ALA A 12 10.47 -18.88 4.08
N ASP A 13 10.25 -19.35 2.86
CA ASP A 13 11.19 -20.14 2.06
C ASP A 13 11.65 -19.43 0.76
N GLY A 14 11.23 -18.18 0.53
CA GLY A 14 11.65 -17.37 -0.61
C GLY A 14 11.15 -17.86 -1.97
N LYS A 15 10.13 -18.71 -1.98
CA LYS A 15 9.43 -19.22 -3.18
C LYS A 15 8.01 -18.68 -3.21
N PRO A 16 7.32 -18.68 -4.38
CA PRO A 16 5.86 -18.61 -4.36
C PRO A 16 5.36 -19.67 -3.38
N SER A 17 4.77 -19.21 -2.27
CA SER A 17 4.16 -20.11 -1.29
C SER A 17 2.78 -20.44 -1.81
N ASP A 18 2.38 -21.71 -1.71
CA ASP A 18 1.00 -22.12 -2.02
C ASP A 18 -0.02 -21.38 -1.12
N ASP A 19 0.44 -20.80 0.00
CA ASP A 19 -0.35 -20.01 0.95
C ASP A 19 -0.31 -18.49 0.66
N ASP A 20 0.39 -18.01 -0.38
CA ASP A 20 0.42 -16.59 -0.73
C ASP A 20 -0.95 -16.14 -1.30
N PRO A 21 -1.69 -15.25 -0.60
CA PRO A 21 -3.06 -14.88 -1.00
C PRO A 21 -3.10 -14.06 -2.30
N ARG A 22 -1.93 -13.63 -2.80
CA ARG A 22 -1.80 -12.90 -4.08
C ARG A 22 -1.74 -13.87 -5.26
N GLU A 23 -1.40 -15.13 -5.03
CA GLU A 23 -1.43 -16.16 -6.06
C GLU A 23 -2.87 -16.59 -6.39
N ASN A 24 -3.04 -17.36 -7.47
CA ASN A 24 -4.32 -17.91 -7.95
C ASN A 24 -5.32 -16.91 -8.59
N GLY A 25 -4.94 -15.65 -8.79
CA GLY A 25 -5.70 -14.69 -9.58
C GLY A 25 -5.56 -14.87 -11.10
N PRO A 26 -6.42 -14.22 -11.91
CA PRO A 26 -6.31 -14.25 -13.37
C PRO A 26 -4.96 -13.68 -13.85
N ARG A 27 -4.19 -14.46 -14.61
CA ARG A 27 -2.91 -14.00 -15.20
C ARG A 27 -3.08 -13.24 -16.52
N LEU A 28 -4.21 -13.43 -17.18
CA LEU A 28 -4.60 -12.78 -18.43
C LEU A 28 -6.08 -12.42 -18.33
N GLY A 29 -6.46 -11.28 -18.88
CA GLY A 29 -7.84 -10.81 -18.89
C GLY A 29 -7.99 -9.58 -19.78
N ASP A 30 -9.20 -9.04 -19.83
CA ASP A 30 -9.41 -7.71 -20.39
C ASP A 30 -8.74 -6.63 -19.52
N GLU A 31 -8.72 -5.38 -20.02
CA GLU A 31 -8.09 -4.25 -19.33
C GLU A 31 -8.63 -4.09 -17.91
N ARG A 32 -9.95 -4.20 -17.73
CA ARG A 32 -10.61 -4.08 -16.43
C ARG A 32 -10.16 -5.18 -15.48
N SER A 33 -10.19 -6.44 -15.92
CA SER A 33 -9.80 -7.58 -15.09
C SER A 33 -8.34 -7.47 -14.67
N THR A 34 -7.46 -7.07 -15.61
CA THR A 34 -6.04 -6.84 -15.34
C THR A 34 -5.84 -5.75 -14.28
N LEU A 35 -6.55 -4.62 -14.41
CA LEU A 35 -6.45 -3.51 -13.46
C LEU A 35 -6.94 -3.92 -12.05
N VAL A 36 -8.11 -4.57 -11.98
CA VAL A 36 -8.70 -5.00 -10.69
C VAL A 36 -7.79 -6.00 -9.99
N GLU A 37 -7.22 -6.95 -10.74
CA GLU A 37 -6.31 -7.94 -10.19
C GLU A 37 -4.99 -7.32 -9.71
N ALA A 38 -4.42 -6.38 -10.48
CA ALA A 38 -3.24 -5.65 -10.05
C ALA A 38 -3.47 -4.89 -8.74
N LEU A 39 -4.61 -4.18 -8.62
CA LEU A 39 -4.98 -3.45 -7.40
C LEU A 39 -5.18 -4.40 -6.21
N ARG A 40 -5.82 -5.56 -6.42
CA ARG A 40 -5.99 -6.59 -5.40
C ARG A 40 -4.63 -7.03 -4.85
N CYS A 41 -3.68 -7.37 -5.73
CA CYS A 41 -2.34 -7.80 -5.33
C CYS A 41 -1.55 -6.71 -4.59
N GLN A 42 -1.67 -5.45 -5.00
CA GLN A 42 -1.02 -4.32 -4.31
C GLN A 42 -1.60 -4.11 -2.91
N ARG A 43 -2.94 -4.12 -2.77
CA ARG A 43 -3.62 -4.00 -1.47
C ARG A 43 -3.25 -5.12 -0.51
N LEU A 44 -3.27 -6.37 -0.99
CA LEU A 44 -2.83 -7.53 -0.19
C LEU A 44 -1.37 -7.42 0.24
N THR A 45 -0.49 -6.97 -0.67
CA THR A 45 0.92 -6.77 -0.32
C THR A 45 1.06 -5.74 0.81
N LEU A 46 0.33 -4.63 0.75
CA LEU A 46 0.36 -3.62 1.82
C LEU A 46 -0.18 -4.17 3.14
N GLU A 47 -1.30 -4.89 3.10
CA GLU A 47 -1.90 -5.53 4.27
C GLU A 47 -0.93 -6.49 4.93
N MET A 48 -0.31 -7.40 4.16
CA MET A 48 0.73 -8.32 4.65
C MET A 48 1.94 -7.61 5.26
N LYS A 49 2.25 -6.37 4.83
CA LYS A 49 3.35 -5.57 5.42
C LYS A 49 2.98 -4.87 6.70
N CYS A 50 1.69 -4.64 6.93
CA CYS A 50 1.17 -3.97 8.11
C CYS A 50 0.65 -4.97 9.16
N GLU A 51 0.46 -6.24 8.79
CA GLU A 51 -0.09 -7.27 9.66
C GLU A 51 0.73 -7.45 10.95
N GLY A 52 0.02 -7.48 12.07
CA GLY A 52 0.61 -7.68 13.40
C GLY A 52 1.36 -6.48 13.99
N LEU A 53 1.37 -5.33 13.31
CA LEU A 53 1.97 -4.09 13.82
C LEU A 53 0.97 -3.31 14.67
N ASP A 54 1.46 -2.74 15.78
CA ASP A 54 0.71 -1.77 16.57
C ASP A 54 0.82 -0.35 15.98
N ALA A 55 0.09 0.61 16.56
CA ALA A 55 0.05 1.99 16.07
C ALA A 55 1.45 2.64 16.07
N ASP A 56 2.25 2.40 17.11
CA ASP A 56 3.61 2.94 17.22
C ASP A 56 4.54 2.36 16.15
N ALA A 57 4.47 1.05 15.89
CA ALA A 57 5.23 0.40 14.83
C ALA A 57 4.80 0.86 13.44
N MET A 58 3.49 1.08 13.23
CA MET A 58 2.95 1.63 11.99
C MET A 58 3.42 3.08 11.74
N ALA A 59 3.48 3.91 12.77
CA ALA A 59 3.89 5.32 12.68
C ALA A 59 5.41 5.53 12.67
N ARG A 60 6.20 4.51 13.05
CA ARG A 60 7.66 4.61 13.13
C ARG A 60 8.28 4.98 11.77
N ARG A 61 9.13 6.00 11.77
CA ARG A 61 9.88 6.43 10.58
C ARG A 61 10.98 5.44 10.25
N ALA A 62 11.10 5.08 8.97
CA ALA A 62 11.97 4.00 8.54
C ALA A 62 13.46 4.36 8.59
N VAL A 63 13.82 5.58 8.18
CA VAL A 63 15.20 6.07 8.14
C VAL A 63 15.24 7.59 8.11
N GLU A 64 16.09 8.21 8.94
CA GLU A 64 16.33 9.66 8.85
C GLU A 64 17.13 10.01 7.57
N PRO A 65 16.82 11.12 6.88
CA PRO A 65 15.89 12.20 7.24
C PRO A 65 14.45 12.01 6.72
N SER A 66 14.09 10.80 6.28
CA SER A 66 12.79 10.54 5.67
C SER A 66 11.68 10.48 6.70
N THR A 67 10.60 11.22 6.43
CA THR A 67 9.33 11.12 7.17
C THR A 67 8.53 9.88 6.75
N MET A 68 9.05 8.96 5.94
CA MET A 68 8.30 7.77 5.53
C MET A 68 8.05 6.79 6.70
N SER A 69 6.78 6.46 6.93
CA SER A 69 6.30 5.37 7.80
C SER A 69 5.31 4.49 7.05
N LEU A 70 5.03 3.29 7.57
CA LEU A 70 4.02 2.40 6.97
C LEU A 70 2.62 3.04 7.05
N LEU A 71 2.29 3.71 8.16
CA LEU A 71 1.06 4.47 8.29
C LEU A 71 0.95 5.58 7.23
N GLY A 72 2.05 6.31 6.98
CA GLY A 72 2.07 7.34 5.93
C GLY A 72 1.80 6.76 4.54
N ILE A 73 2.39 5.59 4.23
CA ILE A 73 2.14 4.88 2.96
C ILE A 73 0.67 4.45 2.86
N VAL A 74 0.07 3.94 3.93
CA VAL A 74 -1.36 3.56 3.95
C VAL A 74 -2.25 4.78 3.66
N ARG A 75 -2.00 5.91 4.34
CA ARG A 75 -2.75 7.16 4.13
C ARG A 75 -2.59 7.67 2.69
N HIS A 76 -1.38 7.63 2.15
CA HIS A 76 -1.09 8.07 0.79
C HIS A 76 -1.81 7.22 -0.27
N LEU A 77 -1.76 5.90 -0.14
CA LEU A 77 -2.44 5.01 -1.07
C LEU A 77 -3.97 5.13 -0.98
N ALA A 78 -4.50 5.38 0.21
CA ALA A 78 -5.93 5.68 0.38
C ALA A 78 -6.34 6.97 -0.36
N GLU A 79 -5.54 8.04 -0.27
CA GLU A 79 -5.76 9.27 -1.03
C GLU A 79 -5.67 9.04 -2.54
N GLY A 80 -4.68 8.27 -3.00
CA GLY A 80 -4.47 7.95 -4.40
C GLY A 80 -5.65 7.17 -5.02
N GLU A 81 -6.12 6.12 -4.35
CA GLU A 81 -7.30 5.37 -4.81
C GLU A 81 -8.56 6.22 -4.76
N ARG A 82 -8.75 6.99 -3.69
CA ARG A 82 -9.92 7.86 -3.54
C ARG A 82 -9.97 8.93 -4.64
N GLY A 83 -8.85 9.61 -4.89
CA GLY A 83 -8.72 10.59 -5.97
C GLY A 83 -8.97 9.96 -7.34
N THR A 84 -8.44 8.76 -7.58
CA THR A 84 -8.62 8.05 -8.86
C THR A 84 -10.06 7.62 -9.09
N PHE A 85 -10.64 6.85 -8.17
CA PHE A 85 -11.94 6.24 -8.42
C PHE A 85 -13.09 7.21 -8.20
N ARG A 86 -13.04 8.04 -7.15
CA ARG A 86 -14.16 8.91 -6.81
C ARG A 86 -14.12 10.21 -7.60
N VAL A 87 -12.97 10.89 -7.63
CA VAL A 87 -12.86 12.20 -8.27
C VAL A 87 -12.67 12.04 -9.78
N MET A 88 -11.61 11.35 -10.22
CA MET A 88 -11.25 11.30 -11.64
C MET A 88 -12.20 10.43 -12.48
N MET A 89 -12.50 9.20 -12.03
CA MET A 89 -13.34 8.28 -12.81
C MET A 89 -14.85 8.51 -12.62
N ALA A 90 -15.30 8.79 -11.40
CA ALA A 90 -16.72 8.95 -11.08
C ALA A 90 -17.20 10.42 -11.03
N GLY A 91 -16.31 11.40 -11.16
CA GLY A 91 -16.68 12.83 -11.16
C GLY A 91 -17.26 13.33 -9.85
N GLN A 92 -17.00 12.65 -8.73
CA GLN A 92 -17.55 13.01 -7.43
C GLN A 92 -16.75 14.16 -6.81
N ASP A 93 -17.46 15.12 -6.23
CA ASP A 93 -16.88 16.17 -5.40
C ASP A 93 -16.79 15.69 -3.95
N VAL A 94 -15.60 15.20 -3.57
CA VAL A 94 -15.38 14.51 -2.30
C VAL A 94 -14.07 14.99 -1.67
N PRO A 95 -14.07 15.44 -0.40
CA PRO A 95 -12.91 16.14 0.19
C PRO A 95 -11.71 15.21 0.40
N ARG A 96 -10.48 15.70 0.33
CA ARG A 96 -9.28 14.93 0.70
C ARG A 96 -9.36 14.44 2.16
N LEU A 97 -8.73 13.32 2.47
CA LEU A 97 -8.74 12.70 3.80
C LEU A 97 -7.65 13.25 4.72
N TYR A 98 -6.43 13.41 4.19
CA TYR A 98 -5.23 13.71 4.95
C TYR A 98 -4.44 14.90 4.36
N CYS A 99 -4.60 15.19 3.07
CA CYS A 99 -3.95 16.32 2.43
C CYS A 99 -4.86 17.56 2.39
N SER A 100 -4.27 18.75 2.35
CA SER A 100 -4.95 20.04 2.21
C SER A 100 -4.25 20.94 1.18
N ASP A 101 -4.86 22.09 0.86
CA ASP A 101 -4.25 23.06 -0.07
C ASP A 101 -2.95 23.68 0.48
N THR A 102 -2.82 23.74 1.81
CA THR A 102 -1.64 24.27 2.51
C THR A 102 -0.64 23.20 2.92
N ASP A 103 -1.04 21.92 2.87
CA ASP A 103 -0.20 20.77 3.20
C ASP A 103 -0.53 19.60 2.28
N ARG A 104 0.24 19.49 1.19
CA ARG A 104 0.00 18.51 0.14
C ARG A 104 0.45 17.10 0.50
N ASP A 105 1.40 16.98 1.44
CA ASP A 105 2.04 15.73 1.84
C ASP A 105 1.63 15.32 3.27
N GLY A 106 0.51 15.87 3.78
CA GLY A 106 -0.01 15.58 5.12
C GLY A 106 -0.40 14.11 5.36
N ASP A 107 -0.65 13.36 4.30
CA ASP A 107 -0.79 11.91 4.32
C ASP A 107 0.50 11.19 4.75
N PHE A 108 1.66 11.69 4.30
CA PHE A 108 2.99 11.17 4.65
C PHE A 108 3.53 11.77 5.95
N ASP A 109 3.64 13.09 6.00
CA ASP A 109 4.34 13.80 7.08
C ASP A 109 3.53 13.76 8.39
N GLY A 110 2.21 13.82 8.31
CA GLY A 110 1.29 13.83 9.46
C GLY A 110 0.99 12.46 10.08
N ALA A 111 1.65 11.39 9.64
CA ALA A 111 1.39 10.02 10.10
C ALA A 111 1.94 9.72 11.50
N VAL A 112 1.19 10.12 12.52
CA VAL A 112 1.44 9.83 13.96
C VAL A 112 0.55 8.67 14.45
N ALA A 113 1.00 7.98 15.50
CA ALA A 113 0.19 6.98 16.19
C ALA A 113 -0.95 7.65 16.97
N ASP A 114 -2.15 7.06 16.92
CA ASP A 114 -3.35 7.52 17.62
C ASP A 114 -3.55 6.77 18.96
#